data_AF-A0A7L3NLD2-F1
#
_entry.id   AF-A0A7L3NLD2-F1
#
_cell.length_a   1.000
_cell.length_b   1.000
_cell.length_c   1.000
_cell.angle_alpha   90.00
_cell.angle_beta   90.00
_cell.angle_gamma   90.00
#
_symmetry.space_group_name_H-M   'P 1'
#
loop_
_entity.id
_entity.type
_entity.pdbx_description
1 polymer ?
#
loop_
_entity_poly.entity_id
_entity_poly.type
_entity_poly.pdbx_seq_one_letter_code
_entity_poly.pdbx_strand_id
1 'polypeptide(L)'
;PLISASRWLRKRGELYLLLPEEAGIFRRGAGRLCHLFLFNDVLIITKKKSEESYTVMNYATLDQVTVEKIENTDPPSPPPGKSGHLLRVVMEKDSEGRREEVVLSAETLSDRARWITALMHRGKEKPDSTPKGDLTQVEITRAYLAKQADELSLQQADVVLVLGGEDG
;
A
#
# COMPACT_ATOMS: atom_id res chain seq x y z
N PRO A 1 -23.23 2.09 8.36
CA PRO A 1 -23.74 1.31 7.19
C PRO A 1 -22.67 1.14 6.11
N LEU A 2 -22.54 -0.05 5.49
CA LEU A 2 -21.59 -0.30 4.39
C LEU A 2 -22.02 0.34 3.05
N ILE A 3 -23.26 0.81 2.97
CA ILE A 3 -23.82 1.54 1.82
C ILE A 3 -24.13 2.97 2.28
N SER A 4 -23.64 3.97 1.56
CA SER A 4 -23.89 5.40 1.80
C SER A 4 -23.90 6.15 0.46
N ALA A 5 -24.79 7.12 0.29
CA ALA A 5 -24.90 7.91 -0.95
C ALA A 5 -23.72 8.88 -1.18
N SER A 6 -22.98 9.23 -0.11
CA SER A 6 -21.79 10.08 -0.18
C SER A 6 -20.47 9.30 -0.31
N ARG A 7 -20.55 7.97 -0.41
CA ARG A 7 -19.39 7.09 -0.42
C ARG A 7 -18.88 6.89 -1.85
N TRP A 8 -17.63 7.24 -2.07
CA TRP A 8 -16.95 7.05 -3.36
C TRP A 8 -15.62 6.33 -3.17
N LEU A 9 -15.26 5.49 -4.14
CA LEU A 9 -14.07 4.65 -4.07
C LEU A 9 -12.82 5.50 -4.40
N ARG A 10 -11.89 5.60 -3.45
CA ARG A 10 -10.60 6.30 -3.60
C ARG A 10 -9.55 5.43 -4.25
N LYS A 11 -9.39 4.20 -3.79
CA LYS A 11 -8.42 3.23 -4.32
C LYS A 11 -8.93 1.82 -4.11
N ARG A 12 -8.57 0.92 -5.01
CA ARG A 12 -8.72 -0.52 -4.83
C ARG A 12 -7.49 -1.25 -5.36
N GLY A 13 -7.22 -2.44 -4.86
CA GLY A 13 -6.12 -3.25 -5.36
C GLY A 13 -5.84 -4.47 -4.51
N GLU A 14 -5.01 -5.35 -5.05
CA GLU A 14 -4.61 -6.59 -4.40
C GLU A 14 -3.34 -6.37 -3.55
N LEU A 15 -3.32 -6.98 -2.37
CA LEU A 15 -2.19 -7.00 -1.45
C LEU A 15 -2.09 -8.38 -0.82
N TYR A 16 -0.91 -8.75 -0.33
CA TYR A 16 -0.76 -9.97 0.46
C TYR A 16 -0.91 -9.64 1.94
N LEU A 17 -1.95 -10.19 2.58
CA LEU A 17 -2.13 -10.14 4.03
C LEU A 17 -1.23 -11.19 4.69
N LEU A 18 -0.26 -10.75 5.48
CA LEU A 18 0.55 -11.63 6.31
C LEU A 18 -0.26 -12.02 7.55
N LEU A 19 -0.39 -13.33 7.77
CA LEU A 19 -1.06 -13.86 8.95
C LEU A 19 -0.05 -13.95 10.11
N PRO A 20 -0.47 -13.65 11.35
CA PRO A 20 0.31 -13.99 12.53
C PRO A 20 0.65 -15.49 12.49
N GLU A 21 1.87 -15.83 12.85
CA GLU A 21 2.31 -17.22 12.94
C GLU A 21 1.55 -17.87 14.11
N GLU A 22 0.35 -18.43 13.84
CA GLU A 22 -0.25 -19.35 14.79
C GLU A 22 0.71 -20.51 14.97
N ALA A 23 1.04 -20.80 16.23
CA ALA A 23 2.02 -21.78 16.68
C ALA A 23 1.71 -23.21 16.21
N GLY A 24 1.89 -23.46 14.92
CA GLY A 24 1.67 -24.72 14.23
C GLY A 24 2.83 -24.96 13.28
N ILE A 25 3.55 -26.05 13.52
CA ILE A 25 4.88 -26.41 13.03
C ILE A 25 5.01 -26.54 11.49
N PHE A 26 4.05 -26.09 10.67
CA PHE A 26 4.04 -26.40 9.23
C PHE A 26 3.73 -25.29 8.22
N ARG A 27 3.63 -23.99 8.56
CA ARG A 27 3.54 -22.95 7.51
C ARG A 27 4.24 -21.63 7.86
N ARG A 28 5.56 -21.61 7.69
CA ARG A 28 6.31 -20.36 7.52
C ARG A 28 5.84 -19.67 6.22
N GLY A 29 5.39 -18.42 6.31
CA GLY A 29 5.40 -17.48 5.18
C GLY A 29 4.20 -17.45 4.20
N ALA A 30 3.05 -18.06 4.51
CA ALA A 30 1.90 -18.04 3.59
C ALA A 30 1.01 -16.80 3.80
N GLY A 31 1.44 -15.64 3.26
CA GLY A 31 0.53 -14.50 3.11
C GLY A 31 -0.67 -14.85 2.22
N ARG A 32 -1.86 -14.37 2.56
CA ARG A 32 -3.09 -14.57 1.79
C ARG A 32 -3.33 -13.39 0.87
N LEU A 33 -3.61 -13.63 -0.42
CA LEU A 33 -4.07 -12.57 -1.31
C LEU A 33 -5.40 -11.99 -0.81
N CYS A 34 -5.44 -10.68 -0.62
CA CYS A 34 -6.61 -9.91 -0.22
C CYS A 34 -6.81 -8.74 -1.19
N HIS A 35 -8.03 -8.21 -1.24
CA HIS A 35 -8.35 -7.02 -2.02
C HIS A 35 -8.83 -5.94 -1.07
N LEU A 36 -8.18 -4.78 -1.11
CA LEU A 36 -8.57 -3.62 -0.34
C LEU A 36 -9.48 -2.73 -1.18
N PHE A 37 -10.52 -2.21 -0.55
CA PHE A 37 -11.33 -1.13 -1.07
C PHE A 37 -11.26 0.05 -0.10
N LEU A 38 -10.57 1.10 -0.53
CA LEU A 38 -10.45 2.34 0.20
C LEU A 38 -11.47 3.33 -0.35
N PHE A 39 -12.45 3.69 0.46
CA PHE A 39 -13.40 4.75 0.16
C PHE A 39 -12.96 6.05 0.84
N ASN A 40 -13.74 7.12 0.66
CA ASN A 40 -13.51 8.40 1.34
C ASN A 40 -13.68 8.38 2.86
N ASP A 41 -14.39 7.39 3.41
CA ASP A 41 -14.74 7.32 4.83
C ASP A 41 -14.49 5.94 5.47
N VAL A 42 -14.25 4.89 4.68
CA VAL A 42 -14.08 3.51 5.17
C VAL A 42 -12.97 2.78 4.40
N LEU A 43 -12.20 1.96 5.11
CA LEU A 43 -11.33 0.94 4.55
C LEU A 43 -12.00 -0.43 4.71
N ILE A 44 -12.08 -1.20 3.63
CA ILE A 44 -12.62 -2.57 3.64
C ILE A 44 -11.54 -3.54 3.17
N ILE A 45 -11.25 -4.56 3.98
CA ILE A 45 -10.37 -5.67 3.64
C ILE A 45 -11.24 -6.85 3.22
N THR A 46 -10.93 -7.44 2.07
CA THR A 46 -11.73 -8.55 1.52
C THR A 46 -10.88 -9.70 1.04
N LYS A 47 -11.52 -10.88 0.95
CA LYS A 47 -11.02 -12.02 0.20
C LYS A 47 -11.82 -12.19 -1.08
N LYS A 48 -11.15 -12.28 -2.23
CA LYS A 48 -11.79 -12.61 -3.51
C LYS A 48 -12.38 -14.03 -3.46
N LYS A 49 -13.64 -14.18 -3.84
CA LYS A 49 -14.35 -15.47 -4.02
C LYS A 49 -14.46 -15.84 -5.50
N SER A 50 -14.79 -14.86 -6.34
CA SER A 50 -14.83 -14.96 -7.80
C SER A 50 -14.40 -13.63 -8.41
N GLU A 51 -14.45 -13.49 -9.74
CA GLU A 51 -14.10 -12.25 -10.43
C GLU A 51 -14.93 -11.04 -9.94
N GLU A 52 -16.21 -11.27 -9.65
CA GLU A 52 -17.17 -10.23 -9.26
C GLU A 52 -17.61 -10.31 -7.78
N SER A 53 -17.10 -11.28 -7.01
CA SER A 53 -17.52 -11.50 -5.63
C SER A 53 -16.36 -11.46 -4.64
N TYR A 54 -16.56 -10.69 -3.57
CA TYR A 54 -15.63 -10.54 -2.46
C TYR A 54 -16.34 -10.86 -1.14
N THR A 55 -15.62 -11.50 -0.22
CA THR A 55 -16.06 -11.68 1.16
C THR A 55 -15.34 -10.65 2.03
N VAL A 56 -16.11 -9.81 2.72
CA VAL A 56 -15.55 -8.86 3.69
C VAL A 56 -14.91 -9.63 4.83
N MET A 57 -13.63 -9.34 5.09
CA MET A 57 -12.88 -9.91 6.21
C MET A 57 -12.96 -8.98 7.42
N ASN A 58 -12.68 -7.70 7.22
CA ASN A 58 -12.87 -6.66 8.22
C ASN A 58 -13.03 -5.29 7.55
N TYR A 59 -13.47 -4.29 8.31
CA TYR A 59 -13.51 -2.90 7.87
C TYR A 59 -13.41 -1.96 9.07
N ALA A 60 -12.94 -0.74 8.82
CA ALA A 60 -12.90 0.34 9.80
C ALA A 60 -13.15 1.68 9.10
N THR A 61 -13.74 2.64 9.82
CA THR A 61 -13.83 4.01 9.32
C THR A 61 -12.43 4.63 9.28
N LEU A 62 -12.16 5.50 8.30
CA LEU A 62 -10.80 6.02 8.08
C LEU A 62 -10.26 6.86 9.23
N ASP A 63 -11.12 7.43 10.07
CA ASP A 63 -10.70 8.12 11.28
C ASP A 63 -10.17 7.16 12.37
N GLN A 64 -10.45 5.86 12.25
CA GLN A 64 -9.98 4.78 13.13
C GLN A 64 -8.83 3.98 12.51
N VAL A 65 -8.34 4.37 11.32
CA VAL A 65 -7.25 3.68 10.62
C VAL A 65 -5.97 4.50 10.70
N THR A 66 -4.88 3.84 11.09
CA THR A 66 -3.53 4.37 10.94
C THR A 66 -2.68 3.40 10.11
N VAL A 67 -1.65 3.92 9.45
CA VAL A 67 -0.76 3.12 8.61
C VAL A 67 0.69 3.44 8.94
N GLU A 68 1.56 2.43 8.94
CA GLU A 68 2.99 2.60 9.18
C GLU A 68 3.78 1.88 8.09
N LYS A 69 4.86 2.51 7.62
CA LYS A 69 5.86 1.86 6.77
C LYS A 69 6.66 0.90 7.66
N ILE A 70 6.78 -0.37 7.27
CA ILE A 70 7.72 -1.29 7.92
C ILE A 70 9.00 -1.30 7.08
N GLU A 71 10.10 -0.90 7.70
CA GLU A 71 11.43 -1.02 7.11
C GLU A 71 11.98 -2.42 7.40
N ASN A 72 12.48 -3.12 6.38
CA ASN A 72 13.13 -4.41 6.56
C ASN A 72 14.54 -4.15 7.08
N THR A 73 14.73 -4.04 8.39
CA THR A 73 16.01 -3.65 9.01
C THR A 73 17.05 -4.78 9.12
N ASP A 74 17.06 -5.76 8.21
CA ASP A 74 18.06 -6.85 8.23
C ASP A 74 19.11 -6.73 7.11
N PRO A 75 20.40 -6.48 7.43
CA PRO A 75 21.53 -6.55 6.51
C PRO A 75 22.02 -8.01 6.29
N PRO A 76 22.96 -8.23 5.35
CA PRO A 76 22.75 -8.85 4.05
C PRO A 76 22.82 -10.39 4.08
N SER A 77 21.70 -11.08 4.31
CA SER A 77 21.42 -12.34 3.61
C SER A 77 20.02 -12.86 3.96
N PRO A 78 18.98 -12.54 3.18
CA PRO A 78 17.81 -13.38 3.15
C PRO A 78 18.05 -14.57 2.21
N PRO A 79 17.63 -15.80 2.55
CA PRO A 79 17.46 -16.85 1.54
C PRO A 79 16.50 -16.36 0.44
N PRO A 80 16.59 -16.90 -0.79
CA PRO A 80 15.87 -16.35 -1.93
C PRO A 80 14.37 -16.60 -1.77
N GLY A 81 13.59 -15.54 -1.51
CA GLY A 81 12.14 -15.66 -1.50
C GLY A 81 11.38 -14.57 -0.76
N LYS A 82 11.33 -13.37 -1.35
CA LYS A 82 10.34 -12.29 -1.11
C LYS A 82 10.55 -11.45 0.16
N SER A 83 11.50 -10.51 0.08
CA SER A 83 11.40 -9.24 0.81
C SER A 83 10.18 -8.47 0.32
N GLY A 84 9.06 -8.58 1.03
CA GLY A 84 7.85 -7.85 0.69
C GLY A 84 7.99 -6.34 0.91
N HIS A 85 7.25 -5.54 0.14
CA HIS A 85 7.12 -4.11 0.41
C HIS A 85 6.04 -3.91 1.47
N LEU A 86 6.46 -4.01 2.73
CA LEU A 86 5.56 -4.13 3.87
C LEU A 86 4.99 -2.79 4.36
N LEU A 87 3.70 -2.80 4.70
CA LEU A 87 3.02 -1.76 5.45
C LEU A 87 2.17 -2.39 6.56
N ARG A 88 2.08 -1.71 7.71
CA ARG A 88 1.21 -2.07 8.82
C ARG A 88 -0.03 -1.20 8.76
N VAL A 89 -1.21 -1.78 8.91
CA VAL A 89 -2.46 -1.04 9.07
C VAL A 89 -3.04 -1.40 10.43
N VAL A 90 -3.26 -0.38 11.25
CA VAL A 90 -3.87 -0.51 12.58
C VAL A 90 -5.28 0.05 12.49
N MET A 91 -6.27 -0.78 12.83
CA MET A 91 -7.66 -0.39 13.03
C MET A 91 -7.91 -0.27 14.53
N GLU A 92 -8.04 0.95 15.04
CA GLU A 92 -8.30 1.19 16.47
C GLU A 92 -9.70 0.68 16.88
N LYS A 93 -10.66 0.78 15.97
CA LYS A 93 -11.99 0.17 16.08
C LYS A 93 -12.38 -0.43 14.75
N ASP A 94 -12.31 -1.75 14.69
CA ASP A 94 -12.77 -2.54 13.57
C ASP A 94 -14.30 -2.68 13.53
N SER A 95 -14.78 -3.56 12.65
CA SER A 95 -16.21 -3.82 12.49
C SER A 95 -16.91 -4.41 13.72
N GLU A 96 -16.16 -5.01 14.64
CA GLU A 96 -16.61 -5.55 15.93
C GLU A 96 -16.27 -4.61 17.10
N GLY A 97 -15.70 -3.44 16.83
CA GLY A 97 -15.27 -2.46 17.83
C GLY A 97 -13.98 -2.84 18.57
N ARG A 98 -13.20 -3.78 18.02
CA ARG A 98 -11.91 -4.21 18.56
C ARG A 98 -10.75 -3.51 17.87
N ARG A 99 -9.62 -3.45 18.58
CA ARG A 99 -8.35 -3.06 17.96
C ARG A 99 -7.75 -4.24 17.21
N GLU A 100 -7.51 -4.09 15.92
CA GLU A 100 -6.85 -5.09 15.07
C GLU A 100 -5.66 -4.46 14.34
N GLU A 101 -4.62 -5.25 14.15
CA GLU A 101 -3.44 -4.87 13.40
C GLU A 101 -3.18 -5.91 12.31
N VAL A 102 -2.97 -5.43 11.08
CA VAL A 102 -2.65 -6.28 9.94
C VAL A 102 -1.38 -5.82 9.26
N VAL A 103 -0.57 -6.79 8.80
CA VAL A 103 0.60 -6.50 7.98
C VAL A 103 0.31 -6.91 6.54
N LEU A 104 0.50 -5.97 5.62
CA LEU A 104 0.25 -6.14 4.19
C LEU A 104 1.57 -6.02 3.43
N SER A 105 1.74 -6.82 2.38
CA SER A 105 2.84 -6.69 1.42
C SER A 105 2.29 -6.25 0.06
N ALA A 106 2.84 -5.14 -0.44
CA ALA A 106 2.62 -4.70 -1.82
C ALA A 106 3.57 -5.40 -2.80
N GLU A 107 3.21 -5.37 -4.09
CA GLU A 107 4.00 -5.98 -5.16
C GLU A 107 5.27 -5.18 -5.49
N THR A 108 5.21 -3.85 -5.34
CA THR A 108 6.33 -2.93 -5.63
C THR A 108 6.47 -1.86 -4.55
N LEU A 109 7.65 -1.23 -4.46
CA LEU A 109 7.90 -0.07 -3.60
C LEU A 109 6.87 1.04 -3.89
N SER A 110 6.66 1.37 -5.15
CA SER A 110 5.72 2.40 -5.58
C SER A 110 4.28 2.07 -5.21
N ASP A 111 3.86 0.80 -5.31
CA ASP A 111 2.51 0.42 -4.88
C ASP A 111 2.36 0.54 -3.35
N ARG A 112 3.36 0.14 -2.55
CA ARG A 112 3.37 0.40 -1.10
C ARG A 112 3.24 1.89 -0.80
N ALA A 113 4.03 2.73 -1.44
CA ALA A 113 4.02 4.17 -1.23
C ALA A 113 2.66 4.78 -1.55
N ARG A 114 2.04 4.36 -2.67
CA ARG A 114 0.69 4.78 -3.06
C ARG A 114 -0.36 4.34 -2.03
N TRP A 115 -0.27 3.12 -1.49
CA TRP A 115 -1.15 2.67 -0.43
C TRP A 115 -0.99 3.48 0.85
N ILE A 116 0.25 3.72 1.30
CA ILE A 116 0.54 4.55 2.48
C ILE A 116 0.01 5.96 2.27
N THR A 117 0.33 6.63 1.16
CA THR A 117 -0.17 7.97 0.85
C THR A 117 -1.70 8.01 0.84
N ALA A 118 -2.36 7.04 0.20
CA ALA A 118 -3.82 7.03 0.13
C ALA A 118 -4.47 6.86 1.52
N LEU A 119 -3.89 6.02 2.38
CA LEU A 119 -4.35 5.77 3.75
C LEU A 119 -4.02 6.93 4.71
N MET A 120 -2.87 7.58 4.54
CA MET A 120 -2.46 8.76 5.31
C MET A 120 -3.22 10.03 4.94
N HIS A 121 -3.77 10.09 3.73
CA HIS A 121 -4.41 11.29 3.20
C HIS A 121 -5.77 11.51 3.88
N ARG A 122 -5.68 12.12 5.07
CA ARG A 122 -6.74 12.62 5.93
C ARG A 122 -6.93 14.12 5.63
N GLY A 123 -7.39 14.43 4.42
CA GLY A 123 -7.94 15.74 4.03
C GLY A 123 -7.03 16.98 4.15
N LYS A 124 -5.71 16.84 4.30
CA LYS A 124 -4.79 17.97 4.20
C LYS A 124 -3.87 17.78 3.00
N GLU A 125 -4.27 18.39 1.88
CA GLU A 125 -3.33 18.81 0.86
C GLU A 125 -2.32 19.73 1.55
N LYS A 126 -1.13 19.22 1.85
CA LYS A 126 0.01 20.11 2.06
C LYS A 126 0.28 20.73 0.70
N PRO A 127 0.28 22.07 0.58
CA PRO A 127 0.72 22.69 -0.66
C PRO A 127 2.13 22.21 -0.95
N ASP A 128 2.38 21.89 -2.22
CA ASP A 128 3.67 21.45 -2.73
C ASP A 128 4.72 22.53 -2.44
N SER A 129 5.41 22.40 -1.30
CA SER A 129 6.38 23.37 -0.81
C SER A 129 7.80 23.01 -1.25
N THR A 130 7.96 22.16 -2.27
CA THR A 130 9.29 21.76 -2.73
C THR A 130 9.95 22.94 -3.45
N PRO A 131 11.11 23.44 -2.95
CA PRO A 131 11.85 24.48 -3.64
C PRO A 131 12.41 23.89 -4.94
N LYS A 132 11.90 24.37 -6.08
CA LYS A 132 12.25 23.92 -7.44
C LYS A 132 13.70 24.18 -7.87
N GLY A 133 14.56 24.68 -6.97
CA GLY A 133 15.89 25.19 -7.29
C GLY A 133 16.99 24.13 -7.41
N ASP A 134 16.95 23.08 -6.60
CA ASP A 134 18.09 22.14 -6.42
C ASP A 134 17.72 20.68 -6.71
N LEU A 135 16.92 20.42 -7.75
CA LEU A 135 16.52 19.06 -8.10
C LEU A 135 17.63 18.35 -8.88
N THR A 136 17.98 17.13 -8.46
CA THR A 136 18.95 16.29 -9.17
C THR A 136 18.41 15.87 -10.52
N GLN A 137 19.18 16.13 -11.57
CA GLN A 137 18.88 15.69 -12.92
C GLN A 137 19.52 14.31 -13.17
N VAL A 138 18.75 13.35 -13.67
CA VAL A 138 19.22 11.99 -13.95
C VAL A 138 18.83 11.56 -15.36
N GLU A 139 19.72 10.80 -16.01
CA GLU A 139 19.46 10.20 -17.32
C GLU A 139 18.94 8.76 -17.17
N ILE A 140 17.93 8.43 -17.96
CA ILE A 140 17.32 7.11 -18.00
C ILE A 140 18.19 6.16 -18.81
N THR A 141 18.76 5.15 -18.14
CA THR A 141 19.63 4.16 -18.80
C THR A 141 18.87 3.02 -19.45
N ARG A 142 17.59 2.83 -19.11
CA ARG A 142 16.73 1.75 -19.62
C ARG A 142 15.30 2.25 -19.78
N ALA A 143 14.67 1.94 -20.91
CA ALA A 143 13.28 2.30 -21.14
C ALA A 143 12.36 1.66 -20.08
N TYR A 144 11.34 2.42 -19.68
CA TYR A 144 10.31 2.01 -18.74
C TYR A 144 8.94 2.35 -19.34
N LEU A 145 8.06 1.35 -19.38
CA LEU A 145 6.68 1.57 -19.79
C LEU A 145 5.81 1.76 -18.55
N ALA A 146 5.08 2.88 -18.51
CA ALA A 146 4.12 3.16 -17.45
C ALA A 146 3.09 2.03 -17.35
N LYS A 147 2.91 1.52 -16.13
CA LYS A 147 1.92 0.48 -15.82
C LYS A 147 0.67 1.09 -15.17
N GLN A 148 0.80 2.27 -14.57
CA GLN A 148 -0.27 2.99 -13.89
C GLN A 148 -0.49 4.37 -14.53
N ALA A 149 -1.68 4.94 -14.35
CA ALA A 149 -2.07 6.19 -15.01
C ALA A 149 -1.30 7.44 -14.52
N ASP A 150 -0.74 7.36 -13.31
CA ASP A 150 0.12 8.38 -12.70
C ASP A 150 1.61 8.18 -13.02
N GLU A 151 1.97 7.15 -13.78
CA GLU A 151 3.35 6.88 -14.21
C GLU A 151 3.62 7.47 -15.59
N LEU A 152 4.86 7.92 -15.80
CA LEU A 152 5.34 8.36 -17.11
C LEU A 152 6.14 7.24 -17.78
N SER A 153 5.88 7.00 -19.06
CA SER A 153 6.73 6.11 -19.86
C SER A 153 8.00 6.85 -20.25
N LEU A 154 9.15 6.23 -20.03
CA LEU A 154 10.48 6.81 -20.24
C LEU A 154 11.25 5.98 -21.26
N GLN A 155 11.99 6.66 -22.12
CA GLN A 155 12.90 6.06 -23.09
C GLN A 155 14.34 6.12 -22.58
N GLN A 156 15.19 5.29 -23.18
CA GLN A 156 16.63 5.39 -22.91
C GLN A 156 17.15 6.75 -23.38
N ALA A 157 18.01 7.37 -22.58
CA ALA A 157 18.54 8.73 -22.74
C ALA A 157 17.55 9.88 -22.46
N ASP A 158 16.33 9.59 -21.99
CA ASP A 158 15.47 10.64 -21.41
C ASP A 158 16.13 11.21 -20.16
N VAL A 159 15.89 12.49 -19.87
CA VAL A 159 16.45 13.16 -18.70
C VAL A 159 15.34 13.73 -17.82
N VAL A 160 15.32 13.36 -16.55
CA VAL A 160 14.27 13.71 -15.59
C VAL A 160 14.83 14.41 -14.35
N LEU A 161 13.99 15.19 -13.67
CA LEU A 161 14.30 15.82 -12.39
C LEU A 161 13.73 14.98 -11.25
N VAL A 162 14.55 14.70 -10.24
CA VAL A 162 14.17 13.90 -9.07
C VAL A 162 13.68 14.83 -7.95
N LEU A 163 12.40 14.72 -7.60
CA LEU A 163 11.75 15.51 -6.54
C LEU A 163 11.99 14.97 -5.12
N GLY A 164 12.39 13.70 -5.00
CA GLY A 164 12.69 13.02 -3.74
C GLY A 164 12.87 11.53 -3.97
N GLY A 165 13.64 10.87 -3.09
CA GLY A 165 13.78 9.42 -3.07
C GLY A 165 12.95 8.80 -1.95
N GLU A 166 12.38 7.63 -2.18
CA GLU A 166 12.09 6.72 -1.07
C GLU A 166 13.37 5.94 -0.78
N ASP A 167 13.93 6.11 0.43
CA ASP A 167 15.07 5.30 0.87
C ASP A 167 14.68 3.81 0.80
N GLY A 168 15.48 3.09 0.01
CA GLY A 168 15.34 1.66 -0.29
C GLY A 168 15.86 0.76 0.82
#